data_AF-A0A4R1RNZ3-F1
#
_entry.id   AF-A0A4R1RNZ3-F1
#
_cell.length_a   1.000
_cell.length_b   1.000
_cell.length_c   1.000
_cell.angle_alpha   90.00
_cell.angle_beta   90.00
_cell.angle_gamma   90.00
#
_symmetry.space_group_name_H-M   'P 1'
#
loop_
_entity.id
_entity.type
_entity.pdbx_description
1 polymer ?
#
loop_
_entity_poly.entity_id
_entity_poly.type
_entity_poly.pdbx_seq_one_letter_code
_entity_poly.pdbx_strand_id
1 'polypeptide(L)'
;MINLNKDKMFHKIFTLITVLSLLQLGCQNKKNAEETIDYVTETVGDVDFGKTQMSAYTPEIRENMKQLYEDKFGLFVHFGPYAQLAGEWKGEKGAAEWIMRRSFIPVADYEKEAAGKFKPEKFNAKEWVDIAENAGMKFIVLTAKHHDGFAMYKSKHPYNLFDFAGFNRDILKELAEECKERDMKLGFYYSQDQDWHEKGGAGNDWDFGSVIKPADEFDAYFKEKAVMQIKELTSNYGDIFMVWFDTPFQITDEQSQLMMDAVKENQPGALVNARLGNGYGHFDVSIDNGTTPSVSKSTWLPDLKVPWQTHESVTKDGWGYTSRGAELDRSKDYSDFIYSLCRIVGNGGVYLLNVAPRPDGTIPESQVNSINAIGEWLKVNGEAIYGADPSPLKFPPYAITSKPGKIYLHIKDWEDNQAKLNGILSKVNNAYVLADASKQALTFKQENEKLSVTVSDALKQSRVTVIVLEIADEKAKVIDETLQQEKDGSIKLPVSKCEFAIRRISYDYDEQVTHRWGENTKQGLIWTVNVKKPGTFKVISEDTGNDVFVYTLKAANDSIVLNAKGVMGKLTKKQQEGSIKIEEAGVHKLTVYPKIPASKASKGSYKFKGLELVPTQQ
;
A
#
# COMPACT_ATOMS: atom_id res chain seq x y z
N MET A 1 -32.69 -16.06 -86.29
CA MET A 1 -32.61 -14.74 -86.97
C MET A 1 -33.36 -13.74 -86.11
N ILE A 2 -32.65 -12.69 -85.68
CA ILE A 2 -33.03 -11.26 -85.64
C ILE A 2 -34.47 -10.94 -85.21
N ASN A 3 -34.81 -10.00 -84.32
CA ASN A 3 -34.19 -9.07 -83.38
C ASN A 3 -35.37 -8.20 -82.88
N LEU A 4 -35.33 -7.69 -81.65
CA LEU A 4 -35.56 -6.27 -81.29
C LEU A 4 -36.13 -6.05 -79.88
N ASN A 5 -35.19 -5.63 -79.03
CA ASN A 5 -35.23 -4.50 -78.10
C ASN A 5 -36.35 -4.38 -77.06
N LYS A 6 -35.99 -4.80 -75.84
CA LYS A 6 -36.34 -4.13 -74.58
C LYS A 6 -35.14 -3.29 -74.14
N ASP A 7 -35.28 -1.97 -74.17
CA ASP A 7 -34.39 -1.06 -73.45
C ASP A 7 -35.23 0.08 -72.86
N LYS A 8 -34.91 0.46 -71.61
CA LYS A 8 -35.58 1.47 -70.75
C LYS A 8 -36.71 0.97 -69.83
N MET A 9 -36.47 -0.10 -69.09
CA MET A 9 -37.11 -0.27 -67.77
C MET A 9 -36.29 -1.11 -66.78
N PHE A 10 -34.96 -1.13 -66.93
CA PHE A 10 -34.05 -1.99 -66.13
C PHE A 10 -32.95 -1.22 -65.40
N HIS A 11 -33.14 0.07 -65.13
CA HIS A 11 -32.16 0.90 -64.41
C HIS A 11 -32.66 1.52 -63.10
N LYS A 12 -33.76 1.02 -62.54
CA LYS A 12 -34.23 1.43 -61.20
C LYS A 12 -34.58 0.31 -60.22
N ILE A 13 -34.32 -0.95 -60.58
CA ILE A 13 -34.57 -2.11 -59.67
C ILE A 13 -33.29 -2.91 -59.35
N PHE A 14 -32.18 -2.69 -60.07
CA PHE A 14 -30.91 -3.39 -59.78
C PHE A 14 -29.96 -2.66 -58.80
N THR A 15 -30.28 -1.44 -58.39
CA THR A 15 -29.50 -0.70 -57.38
C THR A 15 -29.99 -0.96 -55.95
N LEU A 16 -31.10 -1.70 -55.76
CA LEU A 16 -31.64 -2.00 -54.42
C LEU A 16 -31.44 -3.46 -53.97
N ILE A 17 -31.05 -4.37 -54.86
CA ILE A 17 -30.89 -5.80 -54.53
C ILE A 17 -29.41 -6.24 -54.47
N THR A 18 -28.48 -5.40 -54.95
CA THR A 18 -27.02 -5.61 -54.78
C THR A 18 -26.47 -4.96 -53.50
N VAL A 19 -27.31 -4.23 -52.74
CA VAL A 19 -26.94 -3.62 -51.44
C VAL A 19 -27.35 -4.50 -50.24
N LEU A 20 -28.18 -5.53 -50.43
CA LEU A 20 -28.61 -6.43 -49.35
C LEU A 20 -27.95 -7.82 -49.35
N SER A 21 -27.09 -8.15 -50.31
CA SER A 21 -26.43 -9.47 -50.41
C SER A 21 -24.89 -9.42 -50.27
N LEU A 22 -24.33 -8.23 -49.98
CA LEU A 22 -22.91 -8.05 -49.60
C LEU A 22 -22.72 -7.82 -48.08
N LEU A 23 -23.76 -8.03 -47.27
CA LEU A 23 -23.75 -7.86 -45.82
C LEU A 23 -23.55 -9.16 -45.01
N GLN A 24 -23.15 -10.27 -45.65
CA GLN A 24 -22.98 -11.55 -44.95
C GLN A 24 -21.70 -12.35 -45.22
N LEU A 25 -20.73 -11.84 -45.97
CA LEU A 25 -19.38 -12.43 -46.01
C LEU A 25 -18.32 -11.34 -46.05
N GLY A 26 -17.91 -10.89 -44.87
CA GLY A 26 -16.89 -9.87 -44.68
C GLY A 26 -16.42 -9.76 -43.22
N CYS A 27 -16.47 -10.86 -42.46
CA CYS A 27 -15.83 -10.95 -41.14
C CYS A 27 -14.41 -11.48 -41.33
N GLN A 28 -13.48 -10.61 -41.73
CA GLN A 28 -12.05 -10.78 -41.47
C GLN A 28 -11.32 -9.49 -41.80
N ASN A 29 -10.51 -9.02 -40.84
CA ASN A 29 -9.56 -7.92 -40.93
C ASN A 29 -10.12 -6.49 -41.05
N LYS A 30 -10.78 -6.04 -39.99
CA LYS A 30 -10.48 -4.70 -39.47
C LYS A 30 -9.51 -4.85 -38.31
N LYS A 31 -8.29 -4.36 -38.50
CA LYS A 31 -7.40 -4.00 -37.40
C LYS A 31 -8.14 -2.96 -36.58
N ASN A 32 -8.76 -3.40 -35.48
CA ASN A 32 -9.09 -2.52 -34.39
C ASN A 32 -7.73 -1.98 -33.90
N ALA A 33 -7.54 -0.67 -34.00
CA ALA A 33 -6.64 -0.02 -33.06
C ALA A 33 -7.20 -0.40 -31.69
N GLU A 34 -6.38 -1.06 -30.87
CA GLU A 34 -6.66 -1.27 -29.47
C GLU A 34 -6.84 0.12 -28.85
N GLU A 35 -8.09 0.57 -28.72
CA GLU A 35 -8.43 1.51 -27.66
C GLU A 35 -8.09 0.77 -26.36
N THR A 36 -6.93 1.10 -25.80
CA THR A 36 -6.53 0.68 -24.46
C THR A 36 -7.53 1.26 -23.48
N ILE A 37 -8.55 0.48 -23.15
CA ILE A 37 -9.47 0.77 -22.06
C ILE A 37 -8.66 0.69 -20.76
N ASP A 38 -8.54 1.82 -20.07
CA ASP A 38 -7.87 1.93 -18.78
C ASP A 38 -8.79 1.34 -17.69
N TYR A 39 -8.63 0.03 -17.44
CA TYR A 39 -9.42 -0.71 -16.46
C TYR A 39 -8.88 -0.48 -15.04
N VAL A 40 -9.30 0.62 -14.41
CA VAL A 40 -9.19 0.81 -12.95
C VAL A 40 -10.57 0.84 -12.26
N THR A 41 -11.70 0.81 -13.00
CA THR A 41 -13.03 1.15 -12.43
C THR A 41 -14.11 0.06 -12.42
N GLU A 42 -13.80 -1.23 -12.55
CA GLU A 42 -14.83 -2.30 -12.40
C GLU A 42 -14.55 -3.34 -11.30
N THR A 43 -14.07 -2.89 -10.15
CA THR A 43 -14.25 -3.65 -8.89
C THR A 43 -15.08 -2.87 -7.88
N VAL A 44 -16.41 -2.99 -8.04
CA VAL A 44 -17.45 -2.89 -7.01
C VAL A 44 -17.37 -1.64 -6.11
N GLY A 45 -17.79 -0.51 -6.68
CA GLY A 45 -18.21 0.71 -5.97
C GLY A 45 -17.19 1.85 -6.07
N ASP A 46 -17.37 2.75 -7.03
CA ASP A 46 -16.73 4.07 -7.17
C ASP A 46 -15.40 4.25 -6.39
N VAL A 47 -14.35 3.54 -6.83
CA VAL A 47 -13.00 3.73 -6.32
C VAL A 47 -12.22 4.56 -7.34
N ASP A 48 -12.09 5.86 -7.08
CA ASP A 48 -11.41 6.86 -7.93
C ASP A 48 -9.87 6.69 -8.03
N PHE A 49 -9.28 5.56 -7.62
CA PHE A 49 -7.82 5.44 -7.63
C PHE A 49 -7.27 5.46 -9.07
N GLY A 50 -6.11 6.10 -9.27
CA GLY A 50 -5.47 6.27 -10.58
C GLY A 50 -6.02 7.44 -11.40
N LYS A 51 -6.82 8.34 -10.81
CA LYS A 51 -7.35 9.52 -11.49
C LYS A 51 -6.24 10.48 -11.90
N THR A 52 -6.19 10.85 -13.18
CA THR A 52 -5.38 11.95 -13.71
C THR A 52 -6.06 12.55 -14.96
N GLN A 53 -5.96 13.87 -15.20
CA GLN A 53 -6.51 14.48 -16.43
C GLN A 53 -5.65 14.24 -17.69
N MET A 54 -4.39 13.85 -17.54
CA MET A 54 -3.51 13.40 -18.63
C MET A 54 -3.39 11.86 -18.59
N SER A 55 -2.82 11.20 -19.61
CA SER A 55 -2.58 9.74 -19.52
C SER A 55 -1.71 9.45 -18.28
N ALA A 56 -2.30 8.84 -17.24
CA ALA A 56 -1.66 8.56 -15.94
C ALA A 56 -0.37 7.75 -16.08
N TYR A 57 -0.29 6.98 -17.17
CA TYR A 57 0.71 5.97 -17.40
C TYR A 57 1.45 6.25 -18.71
N THR A 58 2.16 7.39 -18.80
CA THR A 58 3.11 7.61 -19.92
C THR A 58 4.18 6.51 -19.94
N PRO A 59 4.89 6.28 -21.06
CA PRO A 59 5.93 5.26 -21.11
C PRO A 59 6.97 5.36 -19.98
N GLU A 60 7.38 6.57 -19.62
CA GLU A 60 8.33 6.86 -18.54
C GLU A 60 7.77 6.48 -17.17
N ILE A 61 6.51 6.86 -16.89
CA ILE A 61 5.82 6.48 -15.65
C ILE A 61 5.69 4.96 -15.55
N ARG A 62 5.28 4.29 -16.64
CA ARG A 62 5.12 2.84 -16.67
C ARG A 62 6.43 2.12 -16.39
N GLU A 63 7.53 2.63 -16.95
CA GLU A 63 8.85 2.07 -16.71
C GLU A 63 9.27 2.23 -15.25
N ASN A 64 9.09 3.43 -14.67
CA ASN A 64 9.40 3.64 -13.26
C ASN A 64 8.47 2.86 -12.31
N MET A 65 7.22 2.60 -12.68
CA MET A 65 6.33 1.72 -11.92
C MET A 65 6.79 0.26 -11.96
N LYS A 66 7.24 -0.23 -13.13
CA LYS A 66 7.88 -1.56 -13.22
C LYS A 66 9.12 -1.60 -12.35
N GLN A 67 9.99 -0.59 -12.45
CA GLN A 67 11.20 -0.52 -11.67
C GLN A 67 10.92 -0.50 -10.17
N LEU A 68 9.94 0.29 -9.71
CA LEU A 68 9.50 0.30 -8.32
C LEU A 68 9.00 -1.09 -7.89
N TYR A 69 8.23 -1.76 -8.75
CA TYR A 69 7.75 -3.11 -8.51
C TYR A 69 8.89 -4.13 -8.45
N GLU A 70 9.95 -3.99 -9.24
CA GLU A 70 11.11 -4.89 -9.25
C GLU A 70 12.04 -4.64 -8.04
N ASP A 71 12.19 -3.37 -7.66
CA ASP A 71 13.10 -2.89 -6.61
C ASP A 71 12.70 -3.35 -5.20
N LYS A 72 11.39 -3.46 -4.93
CA LYS A 72 10.75 -3.95 -3.69
C LYS A 72 11.08 -3.25 -2.37
N PHE A 73 12.25 -2.65 -2.20
CA PHE A 73 12.74 -2.23 -0.89
C PHE A 73 13.48 -0.89 -0.95
N GLY A 74 13.07 0.06 -0.11
CA GLY A 74 13.67 1.40 -0.03
C GLY A 74 13.80 1.92 1.41
N LEU A 75 14.64 2.94 1.55
CA LEU A 75 14.86 3.69 2.79
C LEU A 75 13.86 4.85 2.87
N PHE A 76 13.18 5.00 4.00
CA PHE A 76 12.49 6.25 4.37
C PHE A 76 13.32 6.96 5.42
N VAL A 77 13.39 8.29 5.36
CA VAL A 77 14.03 9.11 6.38
C VAL A 77 13.09 10.22 6.81
N HIS A 78 12.64 10.18 8.07
CA HIS A 78 11.94 11.29 8.70
C HIS A 78 12.93 12.14 9.50
N PHE A 79 13.33 13.26 8.91
CA PHE A 79 14.27 14.19 9.49
C PHE A 79 13.80 15.63 9.39
N GLY A 80 13.85 16.36 10.51
CA GLY A 80 13.45 17.75 10.58
C GLY A 80 13.55 18.34 11.98
N PRO A 81 13.14 19.62 12.17
CA PRO A 81 13.28 20.35 13.42
C PRO A 81 12.69 19.65 14.64
N TYR A 82 11.64 18.85 14.49
CA TYR A 82 11.08 18.05 15.58
C TYR A 82 12.11 17.14 16.27
N ALA A 83 13.16 16.72 15.56
CA ALA A 83 14.26 15.94 16.15
C ALA A 83 15.02 16.73 17.22
N GLN A 84 15.08 18.07 17.12
CA GLN A 84 15.69 18.97 18.09
C GLN A 84 15.00 18.92 19.46
N LEU A 85 13.68 18.68 19.47
CA LEU A 85 12.89 18.54 20.68
C LEU A 85 12.92 17.11 21.25
N ALA A 86 13.39 16.14 20.46
CA ALA A 86 13.62 14.76 20.87
C ALA A 86 12.43 14.08 21.58
N GLY A 87 11.19 14.47 21.26
CA GLY A 87 10.00 13.87 21.85
C GLY A 87 9.53 14.49 23.17
N GLU A 88 10.08 15.64 23.57
CA GLU A 88 9.78 16.32 24.82
C GLU A 88 9.57 17.82 24.62
N TRP A 89 8.63 18.39 25.35
CA TRP A 89 8.35 19.83 25.33
C TRP A 89 8.11 20.33 26.75
N LYS A 90 8.87 21.35 27.18
CA LYS A 90 8.79 21.95 28.53
C LYS A 90 8.85 20.92 29.68
N GLY A 91 9.65 19.86 29.50
CA GLY A 91 9.82 18.78 30.48
C GLY A 91 8.72 17.71 30.46
N GLU A 92 7.75 17.82 29.56
CA GLU A 92 6.67 16.85 29.40
C GLU A 92 6.91 15.95 28.20
N LYS A 93 6.47 14.69 28.33
CA LYS A 93 6.49 13.71 27.25
C LYS A 93 5.55 14.16 26.12
N GLY A 94 6.15 14.55 25.00
CA GLY A 94 5.47 14.88 23.75
C GLY A 94 5.42 13.70 22.76
N ALA A 95 5.39 14.01 21.48
CA ALA A 95 5.43 13.06 20.37
C ALA A 95 6.70 13.25 19.53
N ALA A 96 6.92 12.43 18.51
CA ALA A 96 7.99 12.61 17.54
C ALA A 96 7.67 13.78 16.57
N GLU A 97 7.51 13.51 15.28
CA GLU A 97 7.22 14.51 14.24
C GLU A 97 5.88 15.26 14.42
N TRP A 98 4.97 14.73 15.24
CA TRP A 98 3.70 15.39 15.60
C TRP A 98 3.79 16.27 16.86
N ILE A 99 4.98 16.51 17.41
CA ILE A 99 5.12 17.19 18.70
C ILE A 99 4.50 18.59 18.70
N MET A 100 4.70 19.37 17.63
CA MET A 100 4.15 20.72 17.51
C MET A 100 2.63 20.72 17.73
N ARG A 101 1.92 19.82 17.05
CA ARG A 101 0.46 19.70 17.19
C ARG A 101 0.02 19.03 18.49
N ARG A 102 0.69 17.95 18.93
CA ARG A 102 0.24 17.17 20.10
C ARG A 102 0.55 17.86 21.44
N SER A 103 1.54 18.74 21.44
CA SER A 103 1.91 19.57 22.60
C SER A 103 1.45 21.03 22.43
N PHE A 104 0.66 21.33 21.39
CA PHE A 104 0.13 22.66 21.10
C PHE A 104 1.21 23.75 21.16
N ILE A 105 2.36 23.49 20.53
CA ILE A 105 3.50 24.40 20.54
C ILE A 105 3.19 25.57 19.59
N PRO A 106 3.11 26.81 20.11
CA PRO A 106 2.89 27.98 19.24
C PRO A 106 3.99 28.11 18.18
N VAL A 107 3.65 28.62 16.99
CA VAL A 107 4.63 28.82 15.90
C VAL A 107 5.91 29.49 16.38
N ALA A 108 5.82 30.62 17.09
CA ALA A 108 6.98 31.37 17.56
C ALA A 108 7.86 30.58 18.56
N ASP A 109 7.26 29.72 19.38
CA ASP A 109 7.98 28.84 20.30
C ASP A 109 8.70 27.72 19.52
N TYR A 110 8.04 27.12 18.51
CA TYR A 110 8.63 26.06 17.68
C TYR A 110 9.76 26.60 16.79
N GLU A 111 9.58 27.78 16.20
CA GLU A 111 10.60 28.53 15.49
C GLU A 111 11.86 28.70 16.34
N LYS A 112 11.71 29.17 17.58
CA LYS A 112 12.84 29.47 18.47
C LYS A 112 13.51 28.22 19.04
N GLU A 113 12.73 27.24 19.46
CA GLU A 113 13.24 26.11 20.24
C GLU A 113 13.57 24.88 19.39
N ALA A 114 12.99 24.76 18.19
CA ALA A 114 13.25 23.69 17.24
C ALA A 114 13.93 24.21 15.97
N ALA A 115 13.20 24.89 15.09
CA ALA A 115 13.65 25.20 13.73
C ALA A 115 14.92 26.07 13.69
N GLY A 116 14.99 27.12 14.50
CA GLY A 116 16.13 28.04 14.55
C GLY A 116 17.38 27.46 15.20
N LYS A 117 17.25 26.37 15.98
CA LYS A 117 18.38 25.67 16.63
C LYS A 117 18.84 24.44 15.86
N PHE A 118 18.02 23.95 14.95
CA PHE A 118 18.26 22.71 14.24
C PHE A 118 19.41 22.85 13.23
N LYS A 119 20.57 22.30 13.59
CA LYS A 119 21.79 22.34 12.79
C LYS A 119 22.40 20.94 12.71
N PRO A 120 22.17 20.19 11.61
CA PRO A 120 22.62 18.82 11.49
C PRO A 120 24.10 18.75 11.10
N GLU A 121 24.99 19.21 11.99
CA GLU A 121 26.42 19.41 11.72
C GLU A 121 27.16 18.14 11.29
N LYS A 122 26.68 16.96 11.71
CA LYS A 122 27.24 15.65 11.37
C LYS A 122 26.50 14.95 10.24
N PHE A 123 25.54 15.60 9.57
CA PHE A 123 24.91 15.04 8.38
C PHE A 123 25.97 14.72 7.31
N ASN A 124 25.86 13.51 6.75
CA ASN A 124 26.73 12.98 5.72
C ASN A 124 25.89 12.17 4.71
N ALA A 125 25.73 12.70 3.50
CA ALA A 125 25.00 12.05 2.41
C ALA A 125 25.57 10.66 2.08
N LYS A 126 26.90 10.56 1.99
CA LYS A 126 27.59 9.29 1.69
C LYS A 126 27.26 8.21 2.72
N GLU A 127 27.23 8.55 4.00
CA GLU A 127 26.91 7.59 5.06
C GLU A 127 25.48 7.06 4.91
N TRP A 128 24.52 7.93 4.59
CA TRP A 128 23.13 7.51 4.39
C TRP A 128 22.97 6.62 3.15
N VAL A 129 23.65 6.93 2.05
CA VAL A 129 23.64 6.08 0.84
C VAL A 129 24.39 4.76 1.08
N ASP A 130 25.50 4.77 1.83
CA ASP A 130 26.21 3.56 2.26
C ASP A 130 25.28 2.62 3.07
N ILE A 131 24.50 3.17 4.01
CA ILE A 131 23.54 2.40 4.80
C ILE A 131 22.49 1.76 3.88
N ALA A 132 21.90 2.53 2.96
CA ALA A 132 20.89 2.04 2.03
C ALA A 132 21.42 0.93 1.10
N GLU A 133 22.59 1.13 0.48
CA GLU A 133 23.17 0.15 -0.44
C GLU A 133 23.60 -1.13 0.27
N ASN A 134 24.23 -1.03 1.44
CA ASN A 134 24.64 -2.20 2.22
C ASN A 134 23.44 -3.07 2.63
N ALA A 135 22.28 -2.45 2.80
CA ALA A 135 21.00 -3.10 3.07
C ALA A 135 20.34 -3.72 1.83
N GLY A 136 20.84 -3.44 0.63
CA GLY A 136 20.20 -3.81 -0.63
C GLY A 136 18.97 -2.95 -0.98
N MET A 137 18.77 -1.80 -0.32
CA MET A 137 17.70 -0.87 -0.70
C MET A 137 18.02 -0.27 -2.08
N LYS A 138 16.97 0.02 -2.85
CA LYS A 138 17.09 0.48 -4.26
C LYS A 138 16.69 1.92 -4.47
N PHE A 139 16.11 2.54 -3.46
CA PHE A 139 15.72 3.93 -3.47
C PHE A 139 15.66 4.51 -2.05
N ILE A 140 15.79 5.83 -1.94
CA ILE A 140 15.70 6.60 -0.70
C ILE A 140 14.57 7.63 -0.84
N VAL A 141 13.74 7.79 0.19
CA VAL A 141 12.73 8.85 0.31
C VAL A 141 13.04 9.69 1.54
N LEU A 142 13.32 10.99 1.37
CA LEU A 142 13.62 11.91 2.46
C LEU A 142 12.50 12.95 2.62
N THR A 143 12.13 13.27 3.87
CA THR A 143 11.23 14.39 4.18
C THR A 143 11.82 15.73 3.73
N ALA A 144 11.35 16.24 2.58
CA ALA A 144 11.67 17.60 2.12
C ALA A 144 10.92 18.66 2.93
N LYS A 145 9.66 18.35 3.29
CA LYS A 145 8.83 19.14 4.21
C LYS A 145 7.85 18.22 4.95
N HIS A 146 7.83 18.28 6.28
CA HIS A 146 6.83 17.61 7.10
C HIS A 146 5.66 18.56 7.44
N HIS A 147 4.70 18.11 8.26
CA HIS A 147 3.54 18.92 8.67
C HIS A 147 3.93 20.17 9.48
N ASP A 148 5.13 20.24 10.07
CA ASP A 148 5.62 21.45 10.74
C ASP A 148 5.98 22.58 9.77
N GLY A 149 5.87 22.33 8.45
CA GLY A 149 5.99 23.34 7.41
C GLY A 149 7.42 23.73 7.04
N PHE A 150 8.43 23.12 7.69
CA PHE A 150 9.82 23.49 7.52
C PHE A 150 10.45 22.80 6.30
N ALA A 151 11.01 23.59 5.39
CA ALA A 151 11.72 23.04 4.24
C ALA A 151 13.15 22.62 4.64
N MET A 152 13.49 21.36 4.41
CA MET A 152 14.80 20.77 4.76
C MET A 152 15.93 21.12 3.79
N TYR A 153 15.69 22.07 2.89
CA TYR A 153 16.55 22.45 1.77
C TYR A 153 16.55 23.96 1.58
N LYS A 154 17.33 24.48 0.63
CA LYS A 154 17.33 25.90 0.30
C LYS A 154 16.11 26.27 -0.57
N SER A 155 14.98 26.56 0.09
CA SER A 155 13.76 27.04 -0.57
C SER A 155 13.77 28.57 -0.72
N LYS A 156 13.06 29.10 -1.72
CA LYS A 156 12.74 30.54 -1.76
C LYS A 156 11.86 31.00 -0.59
N HIS A 157 11.08 30.09 0.00
CA HIS A 157 10.32 30.41 1.21
C HIS A 157 11.28 30.55 2.40
N PRO A 158 11.19 31.62 3.21
CA PRO A 158 12.21 31.92 4.23
C PRO A 158 12.30 30.90 5.35
N TYR A 159 11.20 30.20 5.67
CA TYR A 159 11.16 29.15 6.70
C TYR A 159 11.77 27.83 6.19
N ASN A 160 13.11 27.79 6.16
CA ASN A 160 13.89 26.68 5.61
C ASN A 160 15.23 26.46 6.34
N LEU A 161 15.85 25.28 6.14
CA LEU A 161 17.11 24.88 6.80
C LEU A 161 18.28 25.81 6.51
N PHE A 162 18.38 26.30 5.28
CA PHE A 162 19.50 27.11 4.84
C PHE A 162 19.46 28.51 5.48
N ASP A 163 18.34 29.21 5.31
CA ASP A 163 18.18 30.62 5.68
C ASP A 163 17.68 30.81 7.12
N PHE A 164 16.58 30.14 7.51
CA PHE A 164 15.96 30.32 8.83
C PHE A 164 16.83 29.77 9.97
N ALA A 165 17.29 28.53 9.83
CA ALA A 165 18.18 27.92 10.82
C ALA A 165 19.62 28.44 10.73
N GLY A 166 19.96 29.12 9.63
CA GLY A 166 21.32 29.59 9.35
C GLY A 166 22.34 28.45 9.29
N PHE A 167 21.94 27.26 8.81
CA PHE A 167 22.84 26.11 8.67
C PHE A 167 23.77 26.24 7.45
N ASN A 168 23.37 27.03 6.44
CA ASN A 168 24.15 27.33 5.23
C ASN A 168 24.61 26.10 4.41
N ARG A 169 23.95 24.95 4.58
CA ARG A 169 24.11 23.74 3.76
C ARG A 169 22.75 23.28 3.27
N ASP A 170 22.74 22.69 2.07
CA ASP A 170 21.54 22.11 1.47
C ASP A 170 21.68 20.58 1.47
N ILE A 171 21.12 19.94 2.48
CA ILE A 171 21.29 18.50 2.69
C ILE A 171 20.56 17.66 1.64
N LEU A 172 19.48 18.18 1.03
CA LEU A 172 18.78 17.51 -0.07
C LEU A 172 19.64 17.53 -1.32
N LYS A 173 20.35 18.64 -1.58
CA LYS A 173 21.30 18.73 -2.68
C LYS A 173 22.49 17.80 -2.50
N GLU A 174 23.11 17.80 -1.32
CA GLU A 174 24.20 16.88 -0.99
C GLU A 174 23.76 15.41 -1.16
N LEU A 175 22.56 15.04 -0.71
CA LEU A 175 22.01 13.70 -0.90
C LEU A 175 21.70 13.37 -2.37
N ALA A 176 21.16 14.33 -3.13
CA ALA A 176 20.86 14.15 -4.55
C ALA A 176 22.13 13.92 -5.38
N GLU A 177 23.20 14.66 -5.09
CA GLU A 177 24.49 14.51 -5.75
C GLU A 177 25.11 13.13 -5.47
N GLU A 178 25.12 12.69 -4.22
CA GLU A 178 25.60 11.34 -3.84
C GLU A 178 24.75 10.23 -4.45
N CYS A 179 23.42 10.36 -4.40
CA CYS A 179 22.51 9.39 -5.00
C CYS A 179 22.76 9.25 -6.50
N LYS A 180 22.95 10.37 -7.21
CA LYS A 180 23.27 10.39 -8.64
C LYS A 180 24.63 9.75 -8.94
N GLU A 181 25.65 9.99 -8.13
CA GLU A 181 26.97 9.39 -8.30
C GLU A 181 26.93 7.86 -8.24
N ARG A 182 25.97 7.31 -7.48
CA ARG A 182 25.88 5.88 -7.16
C ARG A 182 24.69 5.16 -7.80
N ASP A 183 23.95 5.82 -8.69
CA ASP A 183 22.73 5.28 -9.29
C ASP A 183 21.67 4.84 -8.25
N MET A 184 21.66 5.51 -7.10
CA MET A 184 20.63 5.35 -6.08
C MET A 184 19.44 6.24 -6.43
N LYS A 185 18.26 5.65 -6.54
CA LYS A 185 17.04 6.41 -6.86
C LYS A 185 16.63 7.28 -5.66
N LEU A 186 16.35 8.56 -5.91
CA LEU A 186 15.96 9.50 -4.87
C LEU A 186 14.50 9.94 -5.02
N GLY A 187 13.76 9.97 -3.93
CA GLY A 187 12.44 10.57 -3.83
C GLY A 187 12.33 11.55 -2.67
N PHE A 188 11.33 12.41 -2.74
CA PHE A 188 11.06 13.39 -1.70
C PHE A 188 9.67 13.21 -1.12
N TYR A 189 9.58 13.11 0.20
CA TYR A 189 8.34 13.22 0.92
C TYR A 189 7.94 14.70 1.07
N TYR A 190 6.65 14.99 0.87
CA TYR A 190 6.13 16.34 0.99
C TYR A 190 4.71 16.38 1.58
N SER A 191 4.53 17.11 2.69
CA SER A 191 3.22 17.42 3.26
C SER A 191 2.53 18.54 2.47
N GLN A 192 1.62 18.19 1.56
CA GLN A 192 1.02 19.16 0.63
C GLN A 192 -0.12 19.99 1.22
N ASP A 193 -0.95 19.38 2.07
CA ASP A 193 -2.18 20.00 2.57
C ASP A 193 -1.98 20.56 3.99
N GLN A 194 -1.35 19.77 4.86
CA GLN A 194 -1.01 20.18 6.20
C GLN A 194 0.30 20.99 6.23
N ASP A 195 0.26 22.15 6.88
CA ASP A 195 1.40 23.00 7.19
C ASP A 195 1.04 23.81 8.44
N TRP A 196 1.64 23.44 9.58
CA TRP A 196 1.32 24.04 10.88
C TRP A 196 2.01 25.37 11.12
N HIS A 197 2.91 25.78 10.22
CA HIS A 197 3.57 27.08 10.27
C HIS A 197 2.74 28.15 9.54
N GLU A 198 2.15 27.81 8.39
CA GLU A 198 1.38 28.77 7.59
C GLU A 198 -0.08 28.92 8.05
N LYS A 199 -0.56 30.16 8.11
CA LYS A 199 -1.97 30.47 8.44
C LYS A 199 -2.96 29.72 7.53
N GLY A 200 -2.63 29.64 6.23
CA GLY A 200 -3.44 28.95 5.21
C GLY A 200 -3.25 27.43 5.16
N GLY A 201 -2.29 26.87 5.88
CA GLY A 201 -2.06 25.42 5.94
C GLY A 201 -3.02 24.71 6.89
N ALA A 202 -3.47 23.50 6.54
CA ALA A 202 -4.39 22.75 7.38
C ALA A 202 -3.70 22.23 8.66
N GLY A 203 -4.47 22.07 9.75
CA GLY A 203 -4.05 21.31 10.93
C GLY A 203 -3.75 22.11 12.20
N ASN A 204 -3.28 23.36 12.09
CA ASN A 204 -2.99 24.23 13.24
C ASN A 204 -4.21 25.07 13.64
N ASP A 205 -4.98 24.56 14.60
CA ASP A 205 -6.13 25.23 15.21
C ASP A 205 -5.79 25.97 16.51
N TRP A 206 -4.59 25.78 17.07
CA TRP A 206 -4.18 26.43 18.31
C TRP A 206 -3.60 27.84 18.11
N ASP A 207 -2.98 28.13 16.96
CA ASP A 207 -2.53 29.47 16.58
C ASP A 207 -3.49 30.15 15.60
N PHE A 208 -4.14 29.39 14.73
CA PHE A 208 -4.91 29.91 13.59
C PHE A 208 -6.40 29.52 13.60
N GLY A 209 -6.92 29.11 14.75
CA GLY A 209 -8.36 29.04 15.06
C GLY A 209 -9.15 27.84 14.52
N SER A 210 -8.78 27.27 13.37
CA SER A 210 -9.50 26.11 12.79
C SER A 210 -8.58 25.12 12.08
N VAL A 211 -8.94 23.84 12.09
CA VAL A 211 -8.18 22.79 11.38
C VAL A 211 -8.35 22.93 9.87
N ILE A 212 -9.58 23.18 9.41
CA ILE A 212 -9.93 23.48 8.02
C ILE A 212 -9.82 24.98 7.81
N LYS A 213 -9.12 25.42 6.77
CA LYS A 213 -8.86 26.83 6.46
C LYS A 213 -9.85 27.38 5.44
N PRO A 214 -10.17 28.69 5.49
CA PRO A 214 -10.89 29.36 4.41
C PRO A 214 -10.24 29.10 3.04
N ALA A 215 -11.06 28.95 2.01
CA ALA A 215 -10.59 28.51 0.69
C ALA A 215 -9.55 29.47 0.08
N ASP A 216 -9.73 30.78 0.25
CA ASP A 216 -8.82 31.82 -0.21
C ASP A 216 -7.46 31.78 0.53
N GLU A 217 -7.48 31.57 1.85
CA GLU A 217 -6.25 31.42 2.64
C GLU A 217 -5.48 30.16 2.26
N PHE A 218 -6.18 29.03 2.08
CA PHE A 218 -5.57 27.78 1.64
C PHE A 218 -5.04 27.88 0.20
N ASP A 219 -5.77 28.50 -0.72
CA ASP A 219 -5.34 28.70 -2.11
C ASP A 219 -4.05 29.52 -2.18
N ALA A 220 -3.92 30.57 -1.35
CA ALA A 220 -2.71 31.37 -1.26
C ALA A 220 -1.53 30.51 -0.77
N TYR A 221 -1.66 29.82 0.37
CA TYR A 221 -0.65 28.88 0.87
C TYR A 221 -0.27 27.84 -0.20
N PHE A 222 -1.27 27.22 -0.81
CA PHE A 222 -1.09 26.13 -1.74
C PHE A 222 -0.31 26.58 -2.98
N LYS A 223 -0.61 27.75 -3.54
CA LYS A 223 0.09 28.28 -4.73
C LYS A 223 1.45 28.87 -4.38
N GLU A 224 1.50 29.71 -3.36
CA GLU A 224 2.68 30.54 -3.06
C GLU A 224 3.78 29.78 -2.31
N LYS A 225 3.40 28.76 -1.53
CA LYS A 225 4.35 27.87 -0.84
C LYS A 225 4.33 26.47 -1.43
N ALA A 226 3.19 25.78 -1.44
CA ALA A 226 3.21 24.34 -1.69
C ALA A 226 3.60 23.95 -3.13
N VAL A 227 2.91 24.50 -4.14
CA VAL A 227 3.22 24.29 -5.56
C VAL A 227 4.59 24.87 -5.90
N MET A 228 4.92 26.04 -5.36
CA MET A 228 6.23 26.66 -5.54
C MET A 228 7.36 25.71 -5.08
N GLN A 229 7.25 25.15 -3.88
CA GLN A 229 8.23 24.20 -3.33
C GLN A 229 8.31 22.89 -4.10
N ILE A 230 7.17 22.37 -4.60
CA ILE A 230 7.19 21.22 -5.50
C ILE A 230 7.97 21.52 -6.78
N LYS A 231 7.79 22.71 -7.38
CA LYS A 231 8.57 23.12 -8.55
C LYS A 231 10.06 23.25 -8.24
N GLU A 232 10.44 23.73 -7.05
CA GLU A 232 11.85 23.76 -6.61
C GLU A 232 12.44 22.36 -6.49
N LEU A 233 11.73 21.45 -5.81
CA LEU A 233 12.15 20.07 -5.60
C LEU A 233 12.31 19.30 -6.90
N THR A 234 11.46 19.58 -7.90
CA THR A 234 11.48 18.87 -9.18
C THR A 234 12.43 19.50 -10.20
N SER A 235 13.03 20.66 -9.94
CA SER A 235 13.95 21.33 -10.87
C SER A 235 15.39 21.44 -10.38
N ASN A 236 15.64 21.49 -9.07
CA ASN A 236 16.95 21.86 -8.52
C ASN A 236 17.82 20.67 -8.07
N TYR A 237 17.28 19.46 -8.02
CA TYR A 237 17.89 18.30 -7.34
C TYR A 237 18.17 17.11 -8.27
N GLY A 238 18.31 17.36 -9.58
CA GLY A 238 18.57 16.30 -10.56
C GLY A 238 17.34 15.44 -10.86
N ASP A 239 17.56 14.18 -11.23
CA ASP A 239 16.50 13.24 -11.59
C ASP A 239 15.84 12.70 -10.32
N ILE A 240 14.52 12.90 -10.20
CA ILE A 240 13.76 12.47 -9.04
C ILE A 240 12.89 11.28 -9.42
N PHE A 241 13.02 10.20 -8.66
CA PHE A 241 12.29 8.96 -8.87
C PHE A 241 10.82 9.07 -8.42
N MET A 242 10.55 9.78 -7.32
CA MET A 242 9.18 9.98 -6.85
C MET A 242 9.00 11.20 -5.95
N VAL A 243 7.77 11.74 -5.94
CA VAL A 243 7.26 12.63 -4.91
C VAL A 243 6.22 11.89 -4.09
N TRP A 244 6.50 11.72 -2.80
CA TRP A 244 5.67 10.98 -1.86
C TRP A 244 4.87 11.99 -1.01
N PHE A 245 3.62 12.24 -1.39
CA PHE A 245 2.73 13.16 -0.69
C PHE A 245 2.15 12.53 0.58
N ASP A 246 1.72 13.36 1.55
CA ASP A 246 1.03 12.84 2.74
C ASP A 246 -0.10 13.71 3.26
N THR A 247 -1.13 12.99 3.72
CA THR A 247 -2.36 13.47 4.37
C THR A 247 -3.13 14.55 3.59
N PRO A 248 -3.94 14.15 2.60
CA PRO A 248 -4.92 15.05 2.03
C PRO A 248 -6.00 15.34 3.09
N PHE A 249 -6.39 16.60 3.22
CA PHE A 249 -7.32 17.08 4.23
C PHE A 249 -8.47 17.88 3.63
N GLN A 250 -8.16 18.95 2.89
CA GLN A 250 -9.13 19.83 2.23
C GLN A 250 -8.80 20.15 0.76
N ILE A 251 -7.73 19.55 0.21
CA ILE A 251 -7.34 19.67 -1.18
C ILE A 251 -8.47 19.27 -2.14
N THR A 252 -8.72 20.09 -3.17
CA THR A 252 -9.73 19.82 -4.22
C THR A 252 -9.15 18.99 -5.37
N ASP A 253 -10.02 18.51 -6.26
CA ASP A 253 -9.61 17.82 -7.48
C ASP A 253 -8.67 18.67 -8.36
N GLU A 254 -8.97 19.96 -8.53
CA GLU A 254 -8.17 20.88 -9.33
C GLU A 254 -6.79 21.10 -8.72
N GLN A 255 -6.70 21.18 -7.40
CA GLN A 255 -5.44 21.34 -6.68
C GLN A 255 -4.60 20.05 -6.71
N SER A 256 -5.23 18.87 -6.60
CA SER A 256 -4.55 17.60 -6.83
C SER A 256 -3.99 17.52 -8.26
N GLN A 257 -4.77 17.89 -9.27
CA GLN A 257 -4.30 17.93 -10.67
C GLN A 257 -3.13 18.92 -10.83
N LEU A 258 -3.20 20.11 -10.23
CA LEU A 258 -2.13 21.10 -10.29
C LEU A 258 -0.81 20.56 -9.71
N MET A 259 -0.84 19.75 -8.66
CA MET A 259 0.35 19.10 -8.11
C MET A 259 0.91 18.04 -9.06
N MET A 260 0.06 17.22 -9.68
CA MET A 260 0.48 16.26 -10.71
C MET A 260 1.19 16.98 -11.86
N ASP A 261 0.61 18.10 -12.33
CA ASP A 261 1.16 18.90 -13.43
C ASP A 261 2.50 19.53 -13.04
N ALA A 262 2.62 20.06 -11.81
CA ALA A 262 3.86 20.66 -11.31
C ALA A 262 5.01 19.63 -11.17
N VAL A 263 4.70 18.38 -10.81
CA VAL A 263 5.70 17.31 -10.80
C VAL A 263 6.11 16.95 -12.24
N LYS A 264 5.12 16.71 -13.10
CA LYS A 264 5.32 16.30 -14.49
C LYS A 264 6.08 17.33 -15.33
N GLU A 265 5.88 18.61 -15.08
CA GLU A 265 6.50 19.72 -15.83
C GLU A 265 8.03 19.58 -15.90
N ASN A 266 8.66 19.20 -14.79
CA ASN A 266 10.11 19.03 -14.72
C ASN A 266 10.55 17.56 -14.67
N GLN A 267 9.70 16.66 -14.19
CA GLN A 267 10.03 15.26 -13.93
C GLN A 267 8.95 14.33 -14.52
N PRO A 268 8.88 14.18 -15.86
CA PRO A 268 7.82 13.41 -16.52
C PRO A 268 7.81 11.92 -16.15
N GLY A 269 8.91 11.39 -15.60
CA GLY A 269 8.99 10.02 -15.08
C GLY A 269 8.79 9.90 -13.57
N ALA A 270 8.72 10.98 -12.79
CA ALA A 270 8.60 10.88 -11.34
C ALA A 270 7.26 10.28 -10.92
N LEU A 271 7.32 9.28 -10.03
CA LEU A 271 6.12 8.65 -9.50
C LEU A 271 5.46 9.54 -8.43
N VAL A 272 4.13 9.43 -8.30
CA VAL A 272 3.32 10.13 -7.31
C VAL A 272 2.47 9.09 -6.60
N ASN A 273 2.39 9.13 -5.28
CA ASN A 273 1.62 8.17 -4.50
C ASN A 273 0.14 8.59 -4.35
N ALA A 274 -0.72 7.62 -4.04
CA ALA A 274 -2.16 7.83 -3.84
C ALA A 274 -2.54 8.78 -2.69
N ARG A 275 -1.58 9.14 -1.83
CA ARG A 275 -1.81 10.07 -0.72
C ARG A 275 -1.79 11.54 -1.16
N LEU A 276 -1.65 11.83 -2.46
CA LEU A 276 -1.98 13.15 -2.98
C LEU A 276 -3.45 13.52 -2.70
N GLY A 277 -4.36 12.54 -2.75
CA GLY A 277 -5.80 12.70 -2.47
C GLY A 277 -6.67 12.63 -3.71
N ASN A 278 -8.00 12.62 -3.51
CA ASN A 278 -9.02 12.64 -4.57
C ASN A 278 -8.86 11.58 -5.67
N GLY A 279 -8.23 10.45 -5.34
CA GLY A 279 -7.99 9.36 -6.29
C GLY A 279 -6.74 9.52 -7.15
N TYR A 280 -6.02 10.64 -7.05
CA TYR A 280 -4.79 10.89 -7.80
C TYR A 280 -3.60 10.09 -7.27
N GLY A 281 -2.74 9.67 -8.20
CA GLY A 281 -1.48 8.97 -7.93
C GLY A 281 -1.21 7.85 -8.94
N HIS A 282 0.07 7.53 -9.13
CA HIS A 282 0.52 6.43 -10.00
C HIS A 282 0.53 5.07 -9.27
N PHE A 283 0.63 5.05 -7.94
CA PHE A 283 0.63 3.83 -7.14
C PHE A 283 -0.09 4.01 -5.79
N ASP A 284 -0.63 2.91 -5.26
CA ASP A 284 -1.42 2.95 -4.02
C ASP A 284 -0.52 2.87 -2.77
N VAL A 285 -1.01 3.37 -1.63
CA VAL A 285 -0.33 3.31 -0.34
C VAL A 285 -1.25 2.65 0.68
N SER A 286 -0.78 1.54 1.25
CA SER A 286 -1.52 0.83 2.29
C SER A 286 -1.44 1.53 3.65
N ILE A 287 -1.98 0.90 4.68
CA ILE A 287 -1.79 1.36 6.05
C ILE A 287 -0.32 1.22 6.44
N ASP A 288 0.14 2.21 7.18
CA ASP A 288 1.40 2.29 7.91
C ASP A 288 1.76 1.03 8.72
N ASN A 289 2.99 1.01 9.24
CA ASN A 289 3.56 -0.03 10.08
C ASN A 289 3.64 -1.41 9.42
N GLY A 290 3.95 -1.44 8.12
CA GLY A 290 4.21 -2.69 7.39
C GLY A 290 2.98 -3.59 7.28
N THR A 291 1.79 -3.05 7.53
CA THR A 291 0.57 -3.85 7.46
C THR A 291 0.15 -4.07 6.01
N THR A 292 -0.33 -5.27 5.72
CA THR A 292 -0.58 -5.71 4.35
C THR A 292 -2.06 -6.00 4.11
N PRO A 293 -2.60 -5.64 2.94
CA PRO A 293 -3.85 -6.21 2.46
C PRO A 293 -3.65 -7.67 2.04
N SER A 294 -4.74 -8.36 1.68
CA SER A 294 -4.64 -9.65 0.97
C SER A 294 -4.06 -9.46 -0.45
N VAL A 295 -3.61 -10.57 -1.06
CA VAL A 295 -3.11 -10.54 -2.44
C VAL A 295 -4.26 -10.13 -3.35
N SER A 296 -4.11 -8.97 -4.00
CA SER A 296 -5.06 -8.50 -5.01
C SER A 296 -4.32 -8.00 -6.23
N LYS A 297 -4.79 -8.47 -7.39
CA LYS A 297 -4.36 -8.07 -8.72
C LYS A 297 -5.42 -7.19 -9.42
N SER A 298 -6.45 -6.74 -8.69
CA SER A 298 -7.55 -5.95 -9.27
C SER A 298 -7.09 -4.61 -9.85
N THR A 299 -5.95 -4.10 -9.38
CA THR A 299 -5.34 -2.86 -9.87
C THR A 299 -4.32 -3.09 -10.98
N TRP A 300 -4.03 -4.35 -11.37
CA TRP A 300 -3.07 -4.62 -12.44
C TRP A 300 -3.69 -4.33 -13.80
N LEU A 301 -2.93 -3.65 -14.65
CA LEU A 301 -3.26 -3.46 -16.06
C LEU A 301 -2.79 -4.67 -16.87
N PRO A 302 -3.30 -4.90 -18.10
CA PRO A 302 -2.95 -6.07 -18.92
C PRO A 302 -1.44 -6.35 -19.06
N ASP A 303 -0.62 -5.29 -19.08
CA ASP A 303 0.82 -5.31 -19.29
C ASP A 303 1.62 -4.59 -18.18
N LEU A 304 0.97 -4.20 -17.08
CA LEU A 304 1.63 -3.52 -15.95
C LEU A 304 1.09 -3.99 -14.60
N LYS A 305 1.99 -4.48 -13.75
CA LYS A 305 1.72 -4.77 -12.35
C LYS A 305 1.78 -3.46 -11.57
N VAL A 306 0.63 -2.84 -11.31
CA VAL A 306 0.57 -1.59 -10.55
C VAL A 306 1.05 -1.86 -9.11
N PRO A 307 2.15 -1.22 -8.65
CA PRO A 307 2.67 -1.43 -7.31
C PRO A 307 1.77 -0.78 -6.26
N TRP A 308 1.93 -1.22 -5.03
CA TRP A 308 1.49 -0.51 -3.85
C TRP A 308 2.63 -0.48 -2.82
N GLN A 309 2.66 0.55 -1.98
CA GLN A 309 3.68 0.70 -0.94
C GLN A 309 3.08 0.64 0.46
N THR A 310 3.87 0.17 1.43
CA THR A 310 3.64 0.45 2.84
C THR A 310 4.96 0.77 3.51
N HIS A 311 4.90 1.67 4.48
CA HIS A 311 6.02 2.15 5.26
C HIS A 311 5.95 1.62 6.68
N GLU A 312 7.11 1.43 7.29
CA GLU A 312 7.25 0.89 8.64
C GLU A 312 8.45 1.54 9.33
N SER A 313 8.35 1.87 10.61
CA SER A 313 9.49 2.46 11.35
C SER A 313 10.30 1.39 12.08
N VAL A 314 11.63 1.54 12.07
CA VAL A 314 12.54 0.73 12.91
C VAL A 314 12.42 1.10 14.39
N THR A 315 11.98 2.32 14.69
CA THR A 315 11.86 2.87 16.05
C THR A 315 10.45 2.71 16.61
N LYS A 316 10.32 2.94 17.92
CA LYS A 316 9.02 3.11 18.58
C LYS A 316 8.64 4.60 18.66
N ASP A 317 7.39 4.87 19.02
CA ASP A 317 6.86 6.21 19.35
C ASP A 317 6.73 7.23 18.20
N GLY A 318 6.99 6.86 16.94
CA GLY A 318 6.72 7.70 15.77
C GLY A 318 7.63 7.42 14.58
N TRP A 319 7.65 8.34 13.62
CA TRP A 319 8.54 8.30 12.46
C TRP A 319 9.82 9.09 12.70
N GLY A 320 9.71 10.25 13.36
CA GLY A 320 10.83 11.12 13.72
C GLY A 320 11.56 10.70 14.99
N TYR A 321 12.67 11.37 15.29
CA TYR A 321 13.53 11.06 16.41
C TYR A 321 12.89 11.39 17.77
N THR A 322 13.01 10.46 18.72
CA THR A 322 12.75 10.70 20.14
C THR A 322 13.87 10.11 20.98
N SER A 323 14.31 10.80 22.04
CA SER A 323 15.39 10.34 22.92
C SER A 323 15.08 9.00 23.61
N ARG A 324 13.80 8.70 23.82
CA ARG A 324 13.32 7.48 24.49
C ARG A 324 13.06 6.30 23.55
N GLY A 325 12.80 6.57 22.27
CA GLY A 325 12.27 5.57 21.34
C GLY A 325 13.17 5.30 20.14
N ALA A 326 13.96 6.28 19.70
CA ALA A 326 14.80 6.17 18.50
C ALA A 326 16.21 5.65 18.77
N GLU A 327 16.60 5.57 20.05
CA GLU A 327 17.88 4.96 20.49
C GLU A 327 17.87 3.44 20.43
N LEU A 328 16.68 2.84 20.49
CA LEU A 328 16.50 1.40 20.50
C LEU A 328 15.64 1.02 19.30
N ASP A 329 16.08 0.01 18.55
CA ASP A 329 15.18 -0.66 17.61
C ASP A 329 14.08 -1.43 18.36
N ARG A 330 13.04 -1.83 17.64
CA ARG A 330 11.92 -2.59 18.22
C ARG A 330 11.98 -4.10 18.03
N SER A 331 13.02 -4.64 17.40
CA SER A 331 13.14 -6.07 17.09
C SER A 331 14.50 -6.58 17.54
N LYS A 332 14.52 -7.24 18.71
CA LYS A 332 15.77 -7.69 19.38
C LYS A 332 16.64 -8.60 18.53
N ASP A 333 16.06 -9.35 17.60
CA ASP A 333 16.76 -10.29 16.71
C ASP A 333 16.65 -9.91 15.22
N TYR A 334 15.99 -8.78 14.93
CA TYR A 334 15.71 -8.23 13.60
C TYR A 334 14.78 -9.09 12.71
N SER A 335 14.27 -10.22 13.23
CA SER A 335 13.46 -11.17 12.46
C SER A 335 12.14 -10.56 11.99
N ASP A 336 11.58 -9.62 12.74
CA ASP A 336 10.30 -8.99 12.38
C ASP A 336 10.42 -8.11 11.13
N PHE A 337 11.51 -7.35 10.98
CA PHE A 337 11.68 -6.51 9.79
C PHE A 337 11.92 -7.33 8.52
N ILE A 338 12.71 -8.40 8.64
CA ILE A 338 12.93 -9.34 7.52
C ILE A 338 11.60 -10.00 7.13
N TYR A 339 10.82 -10.43 8.12
CA TYR A 339 9.54 -11.07 7.84
C TYR A 339 8.48 -10.09 7.32
N SER A 340 8.48 -8.83 7.77
CA SER A 340 7.69 -7.75 7.18
C SER A 340 8.01 -7.58 5.70
N LEU A 341 9.30 -7.51 5.32
CA LEU A 341 9.71 -7.47 3.91
C LEU A 341 9.13 -8.66 3.13
N CYS A 342 9.31 -9.88 3.63
CA CYS A 342 8.80 -11.09 2.99
C CYS A 342 7.27 -11.04 2.80
N ARG A 343 6.53 -10.61 3.83
CA ARG A 343 5.07 -10.55 3.81
C ARG A 343 4.52 -9.46 2.90
N ILE A 344 5.15 -8.28 2.90
CA ILE A 344 4.78 -7.16 2.02
C ILE A 344 4.97 -7.56 0.56
N VAL A 345 6.14 -8.13 0.22
CA VAL A 345 6.43 -8.58 -1.14
C VAL A 345 5.54 -9.76 -1.52
N GLY A 346 5.28 -10.68 -0.59
CA GLY A 346 4.37 -11.81 -0.78
C GLY A 346 2.91 -11.40 -1.04
N ASN A 347 2.52 -10.20 -0.59
CA ASN A 347 1.22 -9.59 -0.90
C ASN A 347 1.29 -8.58 -2.06
N GLY A 348 2.42 -8.52 -2.77
CA GLY A 348 2.63 -7.77 -4.01
C GLY A 348 3.02 -6.31 -3.80
N GLY A 349 3.44 -5.96 -2.59
CA GLY A 349 3.82 -4.60 -2.22
C GLY A 349 5.31 -4.32 -2.29
N VAL A 350 5.62 -3.05 -2.04
CA VAL A 350 6.97 -2.51 -1.90
C VAL A 350 7.11 -1.99 -0.47
N TYR A 351 8.22 -2.37 0.18
CA TYR A 351 8.52 -2.03 1.55
C TYR A 351 9.37 -0.77 1.65
N LEU A 352 8.93 0.19 2.46
CA LEU A 352 9.64 1.44 2.71
C LEU A 352 9.97 1.56 4.21
N LEU A 353 11.21 1.23 4.58
CA LEU A 353 11.62 1.13 5.98
C LEU A 353 12.22 2.44 6.47
N ASN A 354 11.63 3.01 7.52
CA ASN A 354 11.96 4.32 8.03
C ASN A 354 13.05 4.31 9.11
N VAL A 355 13.95 5.28 9.03
CA VAL A 355 14.85 5.70 10.11
C VAL A 355 14.52 7.11 10.62
N ALA A 356 14.96 7.36 11.85
CA ALA A 356 14.77 8.59 12.58
C ALA A 356 16.14 9.16 13.01
N PRO A 357 16.80 9.98 12.16
CA PRO A 357 18.10 10.56 12.48
C PRO A 357 18.04 11.52 13.67
N ARG A 358 19.12 11.56 14.45
CA ARG A 358 19.33 12.53 15.54
C ARG A 358 19.35 13.95 15.00
N PRO A 359 19.07 14.98 15.83
CA PRO A 359 19.17 16.37 15.41
C PRO A 359 20.53 16.79 14.83
N ASP A 360 21.63 16.09 15.13
CA ASP A 360 22.94 16.35 14.54
C ASP A 360 23.14 15.75 13.13
N GLY A 361 22.18 14.99 12.61
CA GLY A 361 22.22 14.37 11.27
C GLY A 361 22.71 12.91 11.24
N THR A 362 23.13 12.34 12.37
CA THR A 362 23.53 10.93 12.44
C THR A 362 22.33 10.00 12.59
N ILE A 363 22.38 8.82 11.97
CA ILE A 363 21.39 7.76 12.19
C ILE A 363 21.84 6.94 13.42
N PRO A 364 20.99 6.71 14.43
CA PRO A 364 21.36 5.88 15.58
C PRO A 364 21.82 4.48 15.18
N GLU A 365 22.89 3.98 15.81
CA GLU A 365 23.55 2.71 15.45
C GLU A 365 22.59 1.50 15.52
N SER A 366 21.64 1.48 16.48
CA SER A 366 20.63 0.43 16.56
C SER A 366 19.73 0.34 15.32
N GLN A 367 19.42 1.49 14.72
CA GLN A 367 18.66 1.56 13.48
C GLN A 367 19.49 1.07 12.29
N VAL A 368 20.77 1.45 12.24
CA VAL A 368 21.73 0.95 11.23
C VAL A 368 21.88 -0.56 11.33
N ASN A 369 21.99 -1.12 12.54
CA ASN A 369 22.07 -2.56 12.78
C ASN A 369 20.82 -3.31 12.29
N SER A 370 19.64 -2.76 12.52
CA SER A 370 18.38 -3.32 12.01
C SER A 370 18.35 -3.38 10.49
N ILE A 371 18.81 -2.31 9.83
CA ILE A 371 18.88 -2.22 8.37
C ILE A 371 19.93 -3.19 7.80
N ASN A 372 21.13 -3.22 8.39
CA ASN A 372 22.21 -4.11 7.97
C ASN A 372 21.82 -5.58 8.13
N ALA A 373 21.09 -5.94 9.19
CA ALA A 373 20.59 -7.29 9.40
C ALA A 373 19.68 -7.77 8.25
N ILE A 374 18.87 -6.88 7.67
CA ILE A 374 18.07 -7.18 6.47
C ILE A 374 18.99 -7.36 5.26
N GLY A 375 19.98 -6.48 5.08
CA GLY A 375 20.97 -6.57 4.00
C GLY A 375 21.75 -7.87 4.00
N GLU A 376 22.23 -8.31 5.15
CA GLU A 376 22.92 -9.59 5.33
C GLU A 376 22.04 -10.77 4.88
N TRP A 377 20.76 -10.74 5.23
CA TRP A 377 19.82 -11.77 4.82
C TRP A 377 19.53 -11.71 3.31
N LEU A 378 19.39 -10.51 2.74
CA LEU A 378 19.13 -10.29 1.31
C LEU A 378 20.31 -10.68 0.42
N LYS A 379 21.56 -10.60 0.90
CA LYS A 379 22.72 -11.11 0.15
C LYS A 379 22.60 -12.60 -0.19
N VAL A 380 21.91 -13.36 0.66
CA VAL A 380 21.68 -14.80 0.47
C VAL A 380 20.33 -15.08 -0.18
N ASN A 381 19.27 -14.40 0.29
CA ASN A 381 17.88 -14.72 -0.04
C ASN A 381 17.22 -13.74 -1.01
N GLY A 382 17.95 -12.75 -1.54
CA GLY A 382 17.42 -11.68 -2.39
C GLY A 382 16.74 -12.17 -3.67
N GLU A 383 17.09 -13.36 -4.18
CA GLU A 383 16.39 -13.99 -5.32
C GLU A 383 14.89 -14.15 -5.05
N ALA A 384 14.50 -14.42 -3.81
CA ALA A 384 13.11 -14.60 -3.40
C ALA A 384 12.33 -13.28 -3.22
N ILE A 385 13.01 -12.13 -3.30
CA ILE A 385 12.44 -10.80 -3.05
C ILE A 385 12.44 -9.96 -4.33
N TYR A 386 13.61 -9.60 -4.86
CA TYR A 386 13.71 -8.68 -5.98
C TYR A 386 13.07 -9.28 -7.24
N GLY A 387 12.17 -8.52 -7.87
CA GLY A 387 11.39 -8.98 -9.03
C GLY A 387 10.46 -10.16 -8.76
N ALA A 388 10.21 -10.51 -7.50
CA ALA A 388 9.28 -11.57 -7.17
C ALA A 388 7.83 -11.09 -7.33
N ASP A 389 6.99 -12.00 -7.82
CA ASP A 389 5.53 -11.89 -7.78
C ASP A 389 5.00 -12.23 -6.38
N PRO A 390 3.78 -11.76 -6.03
CA PRO A 390 3.12 -12.19 -4.81
C PRO A 390 2.90 -13.70 -4.79
N SER A 391 2.42 -14.18 -3.65
CA SER A 391 1.88 -15.53 -3.50
C SER A 391 0.91 -15.87 -4.64
N PRO A 392 0.97 -17.10 -5.19
CA PRO A 392 -0.04 -17.57 -6.13
C PRO A 392 -1.40 -17.79 -5.45
N LEU A 393 -1.40 -18.03 -4.13
CA LEU A 393 -2.61 -18.04 -3.31
C LEU A 393 -3.01 -16.62 -2.93
N LYS A 394 -4.31 -16.36 -2.97
CA LYS A 394 -4.94 -15.12 -2.54
C LYS A 394 -4.84 -14.89 -1.03
N PHE A 395 -4.94 -15.98 -0.27
CA PHE A 395 -4.94 -15.98 1.19
C PHE A 395 -3.88 -16.95 1.72
N PRO A 396 -2.58 -16.63 1.55
CA PRO A 396 -1.50 -17.51 1.97
C PRO A 396 -1.43 -17.61 3.50
N PRO A 397 -1.03 -18.78 4.05
CA PRO A 397 -0.94 -18.99 5.49
C PRO A 397 0.24 -18.26 6.17
N TYR A 398 1.24 -17.87 5.38
CA TYR A 398 2.43 -17.12 5.78
C TYR A 398 2.99 -16.39 4.55
N ALA A 399 4.10 -15.67 4.69
CA ALA A 399 4.72 -14.98 3.57
C ALA A 399 5.17 -15.96 2.47
N ILE A 400 4.65 -15.77 1.25
CA ILE A 400 5.00 -16.56 0.07
C ILE A 400 5.22 -15.61 -1.09
N THR A 401 6.34 -15.76 -1.81
CA THR A 401 6.59 -15.07 -3.08
C THR A 401 6.72 -16.08 -4.22
N SER A 402 6.66 -15.62 -5.47
CA SER A 402 6.76 -16.50 -6.62
C SER A 402 7.59 -15.89 -7.74
N LYS A 403 8.16 -16.76 -8.58
CA LYS A 403 8.77 -16.44 -9.87
C LYS A 403 8.38 -17.52 -10.88
N PRO A 404 8.61 -17.31 -12.19
CA PRO A 404 8.37 -18.35 -13.17
C PRO A 404 9.03 -19.69 -12.75
N GLY A 405 8.22 -20.74 -12.63
CA GLY A 405 8.66 -22.08 -12.23
C GLY A 405 9.02 -22.28 -10.75
N LYS A 406 8.92 -21.24 -9.90
CA LYS A 406 9.34 -21.29 -8.49
C LYS A 406 8.36 -20.65 -7.52
N ILE A 407 8.19 -21.28 -6.36
CA ILE A 407 7.49 -20.70 -5.20
C ILE A 407 8.48 -20.63 -4.04
N TYR A 408 8.52 -19.52 -3.33
CA TYR A 408 9.38 -19.32 -2.16
C TYR A 408 8.53 -19.23 -0.90
N LEU A 409 8.75 -20.15 0.03
CA LEU A 409 8.10 -20.16 1.35
C LEU A 409 9.02 -19.47 2.34
N HIS A 410 8.58 -18.38 2.94
CA HIS A 410 9.35 -17.62 3.93
C HIS A 410 8.89 -18.03 5.33
N ILE A 411 9.67 -18.87 6.00
CA ILE A 411 9.32 -19.46 7.29
C ILE A 411 10.09 -18.75 8.40
N LYS A 412 9.38 -17.98 9.23
CA LYS A 412 9.89 -17.37 10.46
C LYS A 412 9.68 -18.31 11.65
N ASP A 413 8.44 -18.75 11.82
CA ASP A 413 8.02 -19.57 12.95
C ASP A 413 7.79 -21.03 12.50
N TRP A 414 8.28 -22.00 13.28
CA TRP A 414 8.26 -23.42 12.93
C TRP A 414 7.32 -24.22 13.83
N GLU A 415 6.49 -25.05 13.21
CA GLU A 415 5.76 -26.13 13.87
C GLU A 415 6.30 -27.47 13.36
N ASP A 416 6.81 -28.32 14.27
CA ASP A 416 7.24 -29.70 13.98
C ASP A 416 8.28 -29.87 12.84
N ASN A 417 9.17 -28.90 12.64
CA ASN A 417 10.19 -28.93 11.57
C ASN A 417 9.60 -29.10 10.16
N GLN A 418 8.32 -28.73 9.97
CA GLN A 418 7.61 -28.87 8.71
C GLN A 418 7.03 -27.55 8.25
N ALA A 419 7.30 -27.21 6.98
CA ALA A 419 6.53 -26.19 6.27
C ALA A 419 5.33 -26.87 5.62
N LYS A 420 4.13 -26.51 6.07
CA LYS A 420 2.86 -27.03 5.53
C LYS A 420 2.24 -25.98 4.62
N LEU A 421 1.70 -26.40 3.48
CA LEU A 421 1.03 -25.53 2.53
C LEU A 421 -0.19 -26.25 1.95
N ASN A 422 -1.29 -25.52 1.80
CA ASN A 422 -2.51 -26.03 1.17
C ASN A 422 -2.92 -25.09 0.04
N GLY A 423 -3.19 -25.67 -1.14
CA GLY A 423 -3.77 -24.95 -2.27
C GLY A 423 -2.93 -24.96 -3.55
N ILE A 424 -1.73 -25.55 -3.56
CA ILE A 424 -0.89 -25.64 -4.76
C ILE A 424 -1.18 -26.94 -5.50
N LEU A 425 -1.74 -26.84 -6.70
CA LEU A 425 -2.05 -27.96 -7.59
C LEU A 425 -0.88 -28.32 -8.53
N SER A 426 0.01 -27.36 -8.80
CA SER A 426 1.23 -27.64 -9.56
C SER A 426 2.07 -28.69 -8.85
N LYS A 427 2.57 -29.67 -9.62
CA LYS A 427 3.46 -30.69 -9.09
C LYS A 427 4.78 -30.04 -8.64
N VAL A 428 5.18 -30.30 -7.40
CA VAL A 428 6.52 -29.95 -6.90
C VAL A 428 7.50 -31.02 -7.37
N ASN A 429 8.51 -30.60 -8.14
CA ASN A 429 9.55 -31.48 -8.65
C ASN A 429 10.74 -31.58 -7.69
N ASN A 430 11.01 -30.50 -6.95
CA ASN A 430 12.12 -30.40 -6.03
C ASN A 430 11.83 -29.35 -4.95
N ALA A 431 12.45 -29.50 -3.78
CA ALA A 431 12.40 -28.52 -2.72
C ALA A 431 13.77 -28.41 -2.04
N TYR A 432 14.25 -27.20 -1.75
CA TYR A 432 15.54 -26.98 -1.08
C TYR A 432 15.52 -25.67 -0.28
N VAL A 433 16.44 -25.50 0.67
CA VAL A 433 16.62 -24.21 1.37
C VAL A 433 17.50 -23.30 0.52
N LEU A 434 17.05 -22.07 0.24
CA LEU A 434 17.75 -21.14 -0.65
C LEU A 434 19.16 -20.80 -0.15
N ALA A 435 19.32 -20.66 1.17
CA ALA A 435 20.59 -20.35 1.82
C ALA A 435 21.59 -21.53 1.84
N ASP A 436 21.15 -22.75 1.54
CA ASP A 436 22.05 -23.90 1.41
C ASP A 436 22.75 -23.86 0.06
N ALA A 437 24.06 -23.61 0.08
CA ALA A 437 24.89 -23.56 -1.12
C ALA A 437 24.89 -24.88 -1.92
N SER A 438 24.70 -26.02 -1.25
CA SER A 438 24.61 -27.32 -1.91
C SER A 438 23.25 -27.58 -2.55
N LYS A 439 22.24 -26.78 -2.18
CA LYS A 439 20.82 -26.94 -2.55
C LYS A 439 20.36 -28.39 -2.35
N GLN A 440 20.68 -28.95 -1.19
CA GLN A 440 20.31 -30.32 -0.85
C GLN A 440 18.79 -30.47 -0.96
N ALA A 441 18.38 -31.49 -1.73
CA ALA A 441 16.98 -31.81 -1.90
C ALA A 441 16.36 -32.20 -0.54
N LEU A 442 15.26 -31.53 -0.19
CA LEU A 442 14.48 -31.78 1.00
C LEU A 442 13.49 -32.91 0.75
N THR A 443 13.16 -33.64 1.82
CA THR A 443 12.04 -34.57 1.80
C THR A 443 10.73 -33.79 1.84
N PHE A 444 9.83 -34.05 0.89
CA PHE A 444 8.49 -33.48 0.87
C PHE A 444 7.44 -34.52 0.48
N LYS A 445 6.20 -34.27 0.88
CA LYS A 445 5.02 -35.05 0.52
C LYS A 445 3.97 -34.13 -0.08
N GLN A 446 3.53 -34.43 -1.30
CA GLN A 446 2.43 -33.74 -1.95
C GLN A 446 1.29 -34.71 -2.25
N GLU A 447 0.10 -34.44 -1.71
CA GLU A 447 -1.14 -35.17 -2.00
C GLU A 447 -2.18 -34.15 -2.49
N ASN A 448 -2.38 -34.10 -3.81
CA ASN A 448 -3.18 -33.06 -4.47
C ASN A 448 -2.69 -31.65 -4.09
N GLU A 449 -3.55 -30.84 -3.47
CA GLU A 449 -3.27 -29.47 -3.04
C GLU A 449 -2.47 -29.35 -1.75
N LYS A 450 -2.30 -30.45 -1.01
CA LYS A 450 -1.65 -30.48 0.31
C LYS A 450 -0.17 -30.84 0.16
N LEU A 451 0.69 -29.96 0.67
CA LEU A 451 2.13 -30.11 0.66
C LEU A 451 2.68 -30.02 2.09
N SER A 452 3.61 -30.92 2.43
CA SER A 452 4.49 -30.77 3.59
C SER A 452 5.94 -30.95 3.18
N VAL A 453 6.81 -30.04 3.63
CA VAL A 453 8.26 -30.09 3.39
C VAL A 453 8.96 -30.17 4.74
N THR A 454 9.82 -31.17 4.93
CA THR A 454 10.58 -31.36 6.17
C THR A 454 11.93 -30.66 6.06
N VAL A 455 12.26 -29.84 7.06
CA VAL A 455 13.53 -29.10 7.12
C VAL A 455 14.23 -29.40 8.43
N SER A 456 15.45 -29.94 8.35
CA SER A 456 16.28 -30.22 9.53
C SER A 456 16.76 -28.93 10.19
N ASP A 457 17.03 -28.98 11.49
CA ASP A 457 17.49 -27.78 12.24
C ASP A 457 18.80 -27.21 11.70
N ALA A 458 19.68 -28.05 11.15
CA ALA A 458 20.94 -27.62 10.55
C ALA A 458 20.79 -26.75 9.29
N LEU A 459 19.64 -26.83 8.62
CA LEU A 459 19.35 -26.04 7.41
C LEU A 459 18.52 -24.78 7.71
N LYS A 460 18.05 -24.59 8.94
CA LYS A 460 17.25 -23.43 9.30
C LYS A 460 18.13 -22.22 9.54
N GLN A 461 17.72 -21.09 9.00
CA GLN A 461 18.31 -19.80 9.32
C GLN A 461 17.76 -19.29 10.66
N SER A 462 18.57 -18.54 11.40
CA SER A 462 18.21 -18.02 12.74
C SER A 462 17.07 -17.01 12.73
N ARG A 463 16.82 -16.36 11.58
CA ARG A 463 15.75 -15.38 11.38
C ARG A 463 14.64 -16.00 10.52
N VAL A 464 14.63 -15.71 9.22
CA VAL A 464 13.68 -16.28 8.26
C VAL A 464 14.40 -17.28 7.37
N THR A 465 13.86 -18.50 7.27
CA THR A 465 14.33 -19.54 6.34
C THR A 465 13.52 -19.48 5.04
N VAL A 466 14.18 -19.48 3.89
CA VAL A 466 13.51 -19.54 2.59
C VAL A 466 13.58 -20.94 1.99
N ILE A 467 12.43 -21.57 1.81
CA ILE A 467 12.31 -22.84 1.09
C ILE A 467 11.92 -22.54 -0.35
N VAL A 468 12.69 -23.01 -1.32
CA VAL A 468 12.34 -22.97 -2.73
C VAL A 468 11.59 -24.24 -3.10
N LEU A 469 10.46 -24.09 -3.77
CA LEU A 469 9.76 -25.17 -4.45
C LEU A 469 9.93 -24.96 -5.96
N GLU A 470 10.56 -25.91 -6.64
CA GLU A 470 10.57 -25.95 -8.10
C GLU A 470 9.33 -26.69 -8.57
N ILE A 471 8.47 -26.01 -9.33
CA ILE A 471 7.19 -26.53 -9.78
C ILE A 471 7.22 -26.86 -11.27
N ALA A 472 6.36 -27.78 -11.70
CA ALA A 472 6.28 -28.22 -13.09
C ALA A 472 5.71 -27.16 -14.06
N ASP A 473 5.02 -26.14 -13.54
CA ASP A 473 4.38 -25.09 -14.33
C ASP A 473 5.13 -23.76 -14.14
N GLU A 474 5.27 -22.97 -15.22
CA GLU A 474 5.82 -21.61 -15.13
C GLU A 474 4.98 -20.71 -14.20
N LYS A 475 3.65 -20.84 -14.27
CA LYS A 475 2.72 -20.18 -13.36
C LYS A 475 2.04 -21.24 -12.52
N ALA A 476 2.14 -21.12 -11.19
CA ALA A 476 1.53 -22.06 -10.27
C ALA A 476 0.02 -22.19 -10.51
N LYS A 477 -0.44 -23.43 -10.68
CA LYS A 477 -1.85 -23.80 -10.62
C LYS A 477 -2.25 -23.93 -9.17
N VAL A 478 -3.36 -23.30 -8.80
CA VAL A 478 -3.86 -23.28 -7.42
C VAL A 478 -5.32 -23.69 -7.36
N ILE A 479 -5.77 -24.08 -6.18
CA ILE A 479 -7.19 -24.35 -5.92
C ILE A 479 -8.04 -23.09 -6.15
N ASP A 480 -9.32 -23.29 -6.43
CA ASP A 480 -10.31 -22.21 -6.29
C ASP A 480 -10.50 -21.91 -4.79
N GLU A 481 -10.10 -20.72 -4.37
CA GLU A 481 -10.25 -20.25 -2.98
C GLU A 481 -11.64 -19.67 -2.68
N THR A 482 -12.59 -19.77 -3.62
CA THR A 482 -14.00 -19.46 -3.38
C THR A 482 -14.52 -20.25 -2.19
N LEU A 483 -15.03 -19.53 -1.18
CA LEU A 483 -15.60 -20.15 0.02
C LEU A 483 -16.78 -21.05 -0.37
N GLN A 484 -16.86 -22.23 0.23
CA GLN A 484 -17.94 -23.17 -0.05
C GLN A 484 -18.96 -23.13 1.09
N GLN A 485 -20.25 -23.14 0.74
CA GLN A 485 -21.29 -23.41 1.72
C GLN A 485 -21.08 -24.81 2.35
N GLU A 486 -21.18 -24.85 3.68
CA GLU A 486 -21.00 -26.05 4.49
C GLU A 486 -22.14 -27.07 4.26
N LYS A 487 -21.93 -28.32 4.69
CA LYS A 487 -22.91 -29.40 4.48
C LYS A 487 -24.25 -29.16 5.19
N ASP A 488 -24.21 -28.48 6.34
CA ASP A 488 -25.39 -28.07 7.11
C ASP A 488 -26.10 -26.84 6.51
N GLY A 489 -25.57 -26.29 5.42
CA GLY A 489 -26.07 -25.10 4.74
C GLY A 489 -25.50 -23.80 5.30
N SER A 490 -24.70 -23.81 6.36
CA SER A 490 -24.08 -22.59 6.88
C SER A 490 -23.00 -22.03 5.95
N ILE A 491 -22.73 -20.74 6.04
CA ILE A 491 -21.67 -20.06 5.30
C ILE A 491 -20.78 -19.32 6.30
N LYS A 492 -19.50 -19.67 6.35
CA LYS A 492 -18.50 -18.97 7.17
C LYS A 492 -17.78 -17.93 6.33
N LEU A 493 -17.69 -16.71 6.86
CA LEU A 493 -17.08 -15.55 6.21
C LEU A 493 -15.96 -15.00 7.12
N PRO A 494 -14.85 -15.74 7.31
CA PRO A 494 -13.75 -15.28 8.13
C PRO A 494 -12.97 -14.17 7.42
N VAL A 495 -12.44 -13.21 8.17
CA VAL A 495 -11.63 -12.11 7.59
C VAL A 495 -10.36 -12.62 6.90
N SER A 496 -9.80 -13.74 7.35
CA SER A 496 -8.65 -14.39 6.71
C SER A 496 -8.90 -14.82 5.26
N LYS A 497 -10.16 -14.88 4.82
CA LYS A 497 -10.58 -15.23 3.46
C LYS A 497 -11.38 -14.10 2.79
N CYS A 498 -11.09 -12.85 3.15
CA CYS A 498 -11.73 -11.67 2.56
C CYS A 498 -10.75 -10.78 1.79
N GLU A 499 -11.27 -10.15 0.75
CA GLU A 499 -10.63 -9.03 0.07
C GLU A 499 -11.02 -7.72 0.73
N PHE A 500 -10.12 -6.75 0.65
CA PHE A 500 -10.38 -5.39 1.09
C PHE A 500 -10.72 -4.53 -0.11
N ALA A 501 -11.82 -3.78 -0.03
CA ALA A 501 -12.25 -2.87 -1.10
C ALA A 501 -11.24 -1.73 -1.34
N ILE A 502 -10.51 -1.33 -0.30
CA ILE A 502 -9.45 -0.32 -0.36
C ILE A 502 -8.25 -0.77 0.47
N ARG A 503 -7.04 -0.30 0.15
CA ARG A 503 -5.80 -0.67 0.89
C ARG A 503 -5.59 0.10 2.20
N ARG A 504 -6.61 0.84 2.68
CA ARG A 504 -6.63 1.55 3.97
C ARG A 504 -7.18 0.71 5.12
N ILE A 505 -7.08 -0.61 5.01
CA ILE A 505 -7.43 -1.63 6.03
C ILE A 505 -6.46 -2.80 5.84
N SER A 506 -6.15 -3.51 6.92
CA SER A 506 -5.28 -4.68 6.89
C SER A 506 -5.79 -5.79 7.80
N TYR A 507 -5.08 -6.91 7.79
CA TYR A 507 -5.36 -8.09 8.60
C TYR A 507 -4.32 -8.25 9.70
N ASP A 508 -4.79 -8.43 10.93
CA ASP A 508 -3.99 -8.87 12.05
C ASP A 508 -3.95 -10.41 12.04
N TYR A 509 -2.76 -10.96 11.76
CA TYR A 509 -2.58 -12.41 11.61
C TYR A 509 -2.58 -13.13 12.96
N ASP A 510 -2.15 -12.46 14.04
CA ASP A 510 -2.03 -13.07 15.37
C ASP A 510 -3.42 -13.18 16.01
N GLU A 511 -4.19 -12.11 15.94
CA GLU A 511 -5.55 -12.08 16.49
C GLU A 511 -6.61 -12.60 15.51
N GLN A 512 -6.26 -12.74 14.25
CA GLN A 512 -7.14 -13.12 13.15
C GLN A 512 -8.34 -12.18 12.97
N VAL A 513 -8.10 -10.88 13.05
CA VAL A 513 -9.11 -9.82 12.94
C VAL A 513 -8.70 -8.74 11.96
N THR A 514 -9.65 -7.88 11.60
CA THR A 514 -9.33 -6.64 10.90
C THR A 514 -8.50 -5.70 11.76
N HIS A 515 -7.60 -4.95 11.11
CA HIS A 515 -6.85 -3.85 11.69
C HIS A 515 -7.30 -2.52 11.06
N ARG A 516 -7.66 -1.54 11.91
CA ARG A 516 -8.16 -0.20 11.52
C ARG A 516 -9.42 -0.21 10.64
N TRP A 517 -10.26 -1.23 10.78
CA TRP A 517 -11.57 -1.23 10.13
C TRP A 517 -12.56 -0.29 10.83
N GLY A 518 -13.48 0.27 10.05
CA GLY A 518 -14.50 1.19 10.53
C GLY A 518 -14.09 2.65 10.56
N GLU A 519 -12.84 3.00 10.25
CA GLU A 519 -12.40 4.40 10.21
C GLU A 519 -12.92 5.20 9.01
N ASN A 520 -13.38 4.51 7.96
CA ASN A 520 -13.99 5.09 6.77
C ASN A 520 -15.06 4.15 6.21
N THR A 521 -16.16 4.71 5.72
CA THR A 521 -17.29 3.94 5.15
C THR A 521 -16.95 3.19 3.88
N LYS A 522 -15.87 3.55 3.19
CA LYS A 522 -15.34 2.85 2.00
C LYS A 522 -14.54 1.58 2.34
N GLN A 523 -14.27 1.29 3.62
CA GLN A 523 -13.52 0.09 4.03
C GLN A 523 -14.38 -1.19 3.96
N GLY A 524 -14.65 -1.63 2.74
CA GLY A 524 -15.38 -2.87 2.47
C GLY A 524 -14.58 -4.14 2.72
N LEU A 525 -15.24 -5.14 3.28
CA LEU A 525 -14.79 -6.52 3.34
C LEU A 525 -15.59 -7.34 2.32
N ILE A 526 -14.91 -8.09 1.46
CA ILE A 526 -15.54 -8.79 0.33
C ILE A 526 -15.21 -10.28 0.40
N TRP A 527 -16.23 -11.12 0.42
CA TRP A 527 -16.11 -12.57 0.32
C TRP A 527 -16.72 -13.05 -0.99
N THR A 528 -16.04 -13.97 -1.65
CA THR A 528 -16.60 -14.73 -2.77
C THR A 528 -16.98 -16.11 -2.27
N VAL A 529 -18.26 -16.46 -2.37
CA VAL A 529 -18.83 -17.71 -1.84
C VAL A 529 -19.65 -18.43 -2.90
N ASN A 530 -19.48 -19.74 -3.00
CA ASN A 530 -20.35 -20.63 -3.76
C ASN A 530 -21.48 -21.17 -2.86
N VAL A 531 -22.70 -20.71 -3.11
CA VAL A 531 -23.92 -21.08 -2.39
C VAL A 531 -24.62 -22.20 -3.14
N LYS A 532 -24.79 -23.35 -2.49
CA LYS A 532 -25.42 -24.55 -3.10
C LYS A 532 -26.92 -24.64 -2.80
N LYS A 533 -27.30 -24.20 -1.60
CA LYS A 533 -28.67 -24.15 -1.08
C LYS A 533 -28.99 -22.71 -0.76
N PRO A 534 -29.68 -22.00 -1.67
CA PRO A 534 -30.16 -20.65 -1.43
C PRO A 534 -31.22 -20.67 -0.33
N GLY A 535 -31.46 -19.52 0.29
CA GLY A 535 -32.43 -19.40 1.37
C GLY A 535 -32.26 -18.15 2.19
N THR A 536 -32.92 -18.16 3.33
CA THR A 536 -32.84 -17.10 4.34
C THR A 536 -31.89 -17.53 5.44
N PHE A 537 -31.00 -16.63 5.84
CA PHE A 537 -29.96 -16.91 6.83
C PHE A 537 -30.04 -15.92 7.99
N LYS A 538 -29.97 -16.45 9.21
CA LYS A 538 -29.62 -15.65 10.38
C LYS A 538 -28.13 -15.31 10.31
N VAL A 539 -27.77 -14.14 10.80
CA VAL A 539 -26.37 -13.69 10.83
C VAL A 539 -25.83 -13.80 12.24
N ILE A 540 -24.68 -14.43 12.40
CA ILE A 540 -23.88 -14.40 13.62
C ILE A 540 -22.61 -13.62 13.31
N SER A 541 -22.29 -12.62 14.11
CA SER A 541 -21.04 -11.87 13.99
C SER A 541 -20.08 -12.21 15.12
N GLU A 542 -18.78 -12.12 14.85
CA GLU A 542 -17.74 -12.13 15.87
C GLU A 542 -16.90 -10.85 15.71
N ASP A 543 -17.16 -9.88 16.59
CA ASP A 543 -16.57 -8.55 16.52
C ASP A 543 -16.48 -7.88 17.90
N THR A 544 -15.64 -6.85 18.00
CA THR A 544 -15.64 -5.88 19.09
C THR A 544 -16.52 -4.70 18.69
N GLY A 545 -17.15 -4.08 19.66
CA GLY A 545 -17.90 -2.86 19.38
C GLY A 545 -18.68 -2.35 20.56
N ASN A 546 -19.56 -1.40 20.28
CA ASN A 546 -20.54 -0.81 21.18
C ASN A 546 -21.88 -0.73 20.43
N ASP A 547 -22.90 -0.17 21.06
CA ASP A 547 -24.24 -0.06 20.47
C ASP A 547 -24.35 0.95 19.32
N VAL A 548 -23.28 1.70 19.02
CA VAL A 548 -23.26 2.78 18.02
C VAL A 548 -22.68 2.31 16.69
N PHE A 549 -21.67 1.44 16.71
CA PHE A 549 -21.01 1.02 15.48
C PHE A 549 -21.87 0.03 14.69
N VAL A 550 -22.28 0.48 13.51
CA VAL A 550 -23.16 -0.25 12.60
C VAL A 550 -22.52 -0.40 11.23
N TYR A 551 -22.74 -1.57 10.64
CA TYR A 551 -22.22 -1.93 9.32
C TYR A 551 -23.29 -2.69 8.55
N THR A 552 -23.17 -2.72 7.23
CA THR A 552 -24.17 -3.35 6.36
C THR A 552 -23.56 -4.54 5.66
N LEU A 553 -24.15 -5.72 5.88
CA LEU A 553 -23.93 -6.89 5.05
C LEU A 553 -24.83 -6.80 3.83
N LYS A 554 -24.27 -6.93 2.63
CA LYS A 554 -24.99 -6.92 1.36
C LYS A 554 -24.76 -8.22 0.60
N ALA A 555 -25.84 -8.81 0.13
CA ALA A 555 -25.89 -9.80 -0.94
C ALA A 555 -26.36 -9.11 -2.24
N ALA A 556 -26.55 -9.87 -3.32
CA ALA A 556 -26.94 -9.31 -4.61
C ALA A 556 -28.29 -8.57 -4.57
N ASN A 557 -29.31 -9.17 -3.94
CA ASN A 557 -30.69 -8.66 -3.94
C ASN A 557 -31.20 -8.27 -2.54
N ASP A 558 -30.35 -8.36 -1.51
CA ASP A 558 -30.75 -8.11 -0.13
C ASP A 558 -29.61 -7.48 0.68
N SER A 559 -29.96 -6.74 1.71
CA SER A 559 -28.99 -6.16 2.63
C SER A 559 -29.56 -6.03 4.03
N ILE A 560 -28.70 -6.21 5.02
CA ILE A 560 -29.05 -6.10 6.43
C ILE A 560 -28.05 -5.20 7.16
N VAL A 561 -28.58 -4.33 8.01
CA VAL A 561 -27.76 -3.53 8.93
C VAL A 561 -27.52 -4.35 10.19
N LEU A 562 -26.25 -4.52 10.53
CA LEU A 562 -25.77 -5.25 11.68
C LEU A 562 -25.20 -4.25 12.70
N ASN A 563 -25.26 -4.61 13.98
CA ASN A 563 -24.77 -3.78 15.05
C ASN A 563 -23.71 -4.53 15.86
N ALA A 564 -22.55 -3.92 16.04
CA ALA A 564 -21.44 -4.52 16.74
C ALA A 564 -21.68 -4.70 18.25
N LYS A 565 -22.83 -4.24 18.81
CA LYS A 565 -23.31 -4.39 20.21
C LYS A 565 -22.40 -5.25 21.08
N GLY A 566 -21.71 -4.65 22.05
CA GLY A 566 -20.72 -5.37 22.84
C GLY A 566 -19.85 -4.47 23.71
N VAL A 567 -18.69 -5.00 24.08
CA VAL A 567 -17.66 -4.27 24.84
C VAL A 567 -16.50 -3.95 23.91
N MET A 568 -16.11 -2.68 23.85
CA MET A 568 -14.95 -2.23 23.08
C MET A 568 -13.70 -3.02 23.48
N GLY A 569 -12.94 -3.50 22.49
CA GLY A 569 -11.72 -4.29 22.71
C GLY A 569 -11.92 -5.76 23.08
N LYS A 570 -13.16 -6.23 23.34
CA LYS A 570 -13.44 -7.64 23.64
C LYS A 570 -14.25 -8.28 22.51
N LEU A 571 -13.67 -9.29 21.84
CA LEU A 571 -14.37 -10.04 20.80
C LEU A 571 -15.54 -10.81 21.41
N THR A 572 -16.70 -10.71 20.76
CA THR A 572 -17.92 -11.41 21.19
C THR A 572 -18.62 -12.02 19.99
N LYS A 573 -18.94 -13.31 20.08
CA LYS A 573 -19.79 -14.00 19.10
C LYS A 573 -21.26 -13.82 19.47
N LYS A 574 -22.07 -13.29 18.56
CA LYS A 574 -23.45 -12.89 18.84
C LYS A 574 -24.35 -13.04 17.62
N GLN A 575 -25.59 -13.48 17.85
CA GLN A 575 -26.62 -13.50 16.82
C GLN A 575 -27.15 -12.08 16.63
N GLN A 576 -27.21 -11.66 15.37
CA GLN A 576 -27.72 -10.35 14.97
C GLN A 576 -29.25 -10.41 14.79
N GLU A 577 -29.90 -9.26 14.93
CA GLU A 577 -31.33 -9.13 14.67
C GLU A 577 -31.61 -9.15 13.16
N GLY A 578 -32.65 -9.88 12.74
CA GLY A 578 -33.04 -10.01 11.34
C GLY A 578 -32.38 -11.19 10.61
N SER A 579 -32.52 -11.20 9.28
CA SER A 579 -32.00 -12.23 8.39
C SER A 579 -31.66 -11.65 7.03
N ILE A 580 -30.76 -12.31 6.30
CA ILE A 580 -30.42 -11.98 4.92
C ILE A 580 -30.82 -13.13 3.98
N LYS A 581 -31.34 -12.78 2.81
CA LYS A 581 -31.74 -13.74 1.78
C LYS A 581 -30.68 -13.82 0.67
N ILE A 582 -30.36 -15.04 0.28
CA ILE A 582 -29.62 -15.34 -0.96
C ILE A 582 -30.57 -16.17 -1.82
N GLU A 583 -31.01 -15.62 -2.94
CA GLU A 583 -32.13 -16.17 -3.71
C GLU A 583 -31.72 -17.27 -4.69
N GLU A 584 -30.50 -17.19 -5.20
CA GLU A 584 -30.00 -18.06 -6.25
C GLU A 584 -28.82 -18.90 -5.75
N ALA A 585 -28.61 -20.04 -6.41
CA ALA A 585 -27.44 -20.87 -6.19
C ALA A 585 -26.32 -20.41 -7.14
N GLY A 586 -25.07 -20.62 -6.74
CA GLY A 586 -23.90 -20.25 -7.52
C GLY A 586 -22.94 -19.37 -6.75
N VAL A 587 -22.07 -18.68 -7.48
CA VAL A 587 -21.02 -17.84 -6.89
C VAL A 587 -21.57 -16.43 -6.64
N HIS A 588 -21.53 -16.00 -5.38
CA HIS A 588 -21.99 -14.69 -4.94
C HIS A 588 -20.84 -13.92 -4.27
N LYS A 589 -20.86 -12.59 -4.44
CA LYS A 589 -20.08 -11.68 -3.61
C LYS A 589 -20.94 -11.23 -2.43
N LEU A 590 -20.45 -11.47 -1.23
CA LEU A 590 -21.02 -10.90 -0.01
C LEU A 590 -20.09 -9.81 0.47
N THR A 591 -20.65 -8.64 0.78
CA THR A 591 -19.84 -7.49 1.19
C THR A 591 -20.29 -6.93 2.51
N VAL A 592 -19.34 -6.45 3.31
CA VAL A 592 -19.62 -5.76 4.57
C VAL A 592 -18.95 -4.39 4.53
N TYR A 593 -19.74 -3.34 4.72
CA TYR A 593 -19.25 -1.95 4.75
C TYR A 593 -19.65 -1.25 6.06
N PRO A 594 -18.74 -0.50 6.71
CA PRO A 594 -19.11 0.42 7.78
C PRO A 594 -20.11 1.44 7.26
N LYS A 595 -21.21 1.65 8.00
CA LYS A 595 -22.23 2.63 7.58
C LYS A 595 -21.88 4.04 8.05
N ILE A 596 -21.24 4.16 9.21
CA ILE A 596 -20.77 5.41 9.80
C ILE A 596 -19.32 5.20 10.25
N PRO A 597 -18.41 6.15 9.98
CA PRO A 597 -17.05 6.06 10.50
C PRO A 597 -17.03 6.01 12.02
N ALA A 598 -16.17 5.18 12.58
CA ALA A 598 -15.78 5.19 13.98
C ALA A 598 -15.36 6.61 14.38
N SER A 599 -15.83 7.04 15.56
CA SER A 599 -15.39 8.31 16.13
C SER A 599 -13.87 8.31 16.33
N LYS A 600 -13.23 9.50 16.33
CA LYS A 600 -11.79 9.61 16.61
C LYS A 600 -11.38 8.89 17.91
N ALA A 601 -12.24 8.90 18.93
CA ALA A 601 -12.02 8.25 20.23
C ALA A 601 -12.09 6.71 20.19
N SER A 602 -12.62 6.12 19.12
CA SER A 602 -12.78 4.66 18.96
C SER A 602 -12.02 4.10 17.75
N LYS A 603 -11.21 4.93 17.06
CA LYS A 603 -10.35 4.49 15.95
C LYS A 603 -9.38 3.41 16.41
N GLY A 604 -9.22 2.38 15.59
CA GLY A 604 -8.38 1.21 15.89
C GLY A 604 -8.96 0.24 16.93
N SER A 605 -10.08 0.56 17.57
CA SER A 605 -10.66 -0.28 18.64
C SER A 605 -11.72 -1.28 18.14
N TYR A 606 -12.23 -1.08 16.93
CA TYR A 606 -13.13 -2.04 16.27
C TYR A 606 -12.31 -3.11 15.55
N LYS A 607 -12.46 -4.34 16.01
CA LYS A 607 -11.83 -5.54 15.48
C LYS A 607 -12.95 -6.47 15.03
N PHE A 608 -12.85 -6.98 13.81
CA PHE A 608 -13.85 -7.84 13.22
C PHE A 608 -13.19 -9.15 12.80
N LYS A 609 -13.75 -10.28 13.21
CA LYS A 609 -13.21 -11.61 12.93
C LYS A 609 -13.92 -12.31 11.78
N GLY A 610 -15.22 -12.07 11.64
CA GLY A 610 -16.01 -12.60 10.53
C GLY A 610 -17.49 -12.70 10.83
N LEU A 611 -18.22 -13.24 9.86
CA LEU A 611 -19.63 -13.60 9.99
C LEU A 611 -19.84 -15.10 9.78
N GLU A 612 -20.95 -15.59 10.29
CA GLU A 612 -21.50 -16.90 10.00
C GLU A 612 -22.98 -16.74 9.63
N LEU A 613 -23.34 -17.20 8.43
CA LEU A 613 -24.72 -17.21 7.96
C LEU A 613 -25.30 -18.59 8.20
N VAL A 614 -26.31 -18.68 9.07
CA VAL A 614 -26.94 -19.96 9.47
C VAL A 614 -28.33 -20.01 8.86
N PRO A 615 -28.70 -21.06 8.09
CA PRO A 615 -30.03 -21.20 7.53
C PRO A 615 -31.10 -21.07 8.61
N THR A 616 -32.13 -20.25 8.37
CA THR A 616 -33.36 -20.36 9.16
C THR A 616 -33.98 -21.72 8.82
N GLN A 617 -34.18 -22.60 9.80
CA GLN A 617 -34.94 -23.83 9.58
C GLN A 617 -36.24 -23.47 8.85
N GLN A 618 -36.46 -24.07 7.68
CA GLN A 618 -37.75 -24.01 6.98
C GLN A 618 -38.76 -24.88 7.70
#